data_AF-A0A445CXF6-F1
#
_entry.id   AF-A0A445CXF6-F1
#
_cell.length_a   1.000
_cell.length_b   1.000
_cell.length_c   1.000
_cell.angle_alpha   90.00
_cell.angle_beta   90.00
_cell.angle_gamma   90.00
#
_symmetry.space_group_name_H-M   'P 1'
#
loop_
_entity.id
_entity.type
_entity.pdbx_description
1 polymer ?
#
loop_
_entity_poly.entity_id
_entity_poly.type
_entity_poly.pdbx_seq_one_letter_code
_entity_poly.pdbx_strand_id
1 'polypeptide(L)'
;MKGKYGCGTQSIPKVISKASSSNAWRGITKIWNQFSTNVIWRIGNGEKISFWNDHWVLGIGSLNNFAISSIDGDRSDEKVAAYARAEGDWDWSKLNQILSKEIL
;
A
#
# COMPACT_ATOMS: atom_id res chain seq x y z
N MET A 1 10.69 9.00 -1.38
CA MET A 1 11.22 7.86 -2.18
C MET A 1 10.65 7.74 -3.60
N LYS A 2 9.44 8.27 -3.90
CA LYS A 2 8.75 8.10 -5.20
C LYS A 2 9.49 8.70 -6.43
N GLY A 3 10.25 9.79 -6.26
CA GLY A 3 10.90 10.49 -7.37
C GLY A 3 12.11 9.78 -8.00
N LYS A 4 12.84 8.95 -7.24
CA LYS A 4 14.07 8.30 -7.73
C LYS A 4 13.77 7.18 -8.74
N TYR A 5 12.66 6.46 -8.56
CA TYR A 5 12.40 5.21 -9.28
C TYR A 5 11.31 5.30 -10.35
N GLY A 6 10.72 6.49 -10.56
CA GLY A 6 9.64 6.66 -11.54
C GLY A 6 8.40 5.85 -11.16
N CYS A 7 8.10 5.77 -9.87
CA CYS A 7 6.97 5.00 -9.35
C CYS A 7 5.64 5.70 -9.67
N GLY A 8 4.69 4.96 -10.25
CA GLY A 8 3.28 5.34 -10.26
C GLY A 8 2.63 5.27 -8.86
N THR A 9 1.30 5.36 -8.80
CA THR A 9 0.50 5.33 -7.55
C THR A 9 0.23 3.92 -7.01
N GLN A 10 0.83 2.89 -7.59
CA GLN A 10 0.64 1.50 -7.22
C GLN A 10 1.49 1.12 -6.00
N SER A 11 0.96 0.26 -5.13
CA SER A 11 1.64 -0.26 -3.91
C SER A 11 2.93 -1.01 -4.25
N ILE A 12 2.94 -1.73 -5.38
CA ILE A 12 4.16 -2.15 -6.07
C ILE A 12 4.24 -1.35 -7.37
N PRO A 13 5.19 -0.42 -7.50
CA PRO A 13 5.25 0.47 -8.64
C PRO A 13 5.65 -0.28 -9.91
N LYS A 14 5.08 0.11 -11.05
CA LYS A 14 5.67 -0.23 -12.35
C LYS A 14 7.00 0.51 -12.49
N VAL A 15 8.10 -0.22 -12.39
CA VAL A 15 9.45 0.36 -12.47
C VAL A 15 9.93 0.40 -13.91
N ILE A 16 10.52 1.53 -14.31
CA ILE A 16 11.12 1.73 -15.63
C ILE A 16 12.58 2.16 -15.43
N SER A 17 13.51 1.55 -16.16
CA SER A 17 14.92 1.96 -16.13
C SER A 17 15.10 3.31 -16.81
N LYS A 18 15.70 4.28 -16.10
CA LYS A 18 16.17 5.55 -16.67
C LYS A 18 17.61 5.42 -17.18
N ALA A 19 18.03 6.30 -18.09
CA ALA A 19 19.41 6.35 -18.59
C ALA A 19 20.46 6.51 -17.47
N SER A 20 20.12 7.22 -16.39
CA SER A 20 20.95 7.43 -15.19
C SER A 20 20.91 6.28 -14.17
N SER A 21 20.25 5.17 -14.49
CA SER A 21 20.13 4.03 -13.57
C SER A 21 21.44 3.27 -13.46
N SER A 22 21.78 2.80 -12.25
CA SER A 22 22.95 1.94 -12.05
C SER A 22 22.81 0.61 -12.80
N ASN A 23 23.95 -0.03 -13.13
CA ASN A 23 23.96 -1.32 -13.82
C ASN A 23 23.16 -2.41 -13.07
N ALA A 24 23.25 -2.43 -11.73
CA ALA A 24 22.46 -3.33 -10.90
C ALA A 24 20.94 -3.08 -11.06
N TRP A 25 20.50 -1.80 -11.03
CA TRP A 25 19.09 -1.46 -11.21
C TRP A 25 18.60 -1.81 -12.61
N ARG A 26 19.40 -1.56 -13.65
CA ARG A 26 19.09 -1.97 -15.02
C ARG A 26 18.88 -3.49 -15.11
N GLY A 27 19.73 -4.28 -14.45
CA GLY A 27 19.57 -5.73 -14.32
C GLY A 27 18.23 -6.12 -13.69
N ILE A 28 17.89 -5.54 -12.54
CA ILE A 28 16.61 -5.80 -11.84
C ILE A 28 15.42 -5.44 -12.74
N THR A 29 15.46 -4.30 -13.43
CA THR A 29 14.35 -3.89 -14.31
C THR A 29 14.13 -4.82 -15.49
N LYS A 30 15.17 -5.49 -15.99
CA LYS A 30 15.04 -6.48 -17.08
C LYS A 30 14.25 -7.71 -16.66
N ILE A 31 14.32 -8.09 -15.38
CA ILE A 31 13.60 -9.22 -14.81
C ILE A 31 12.42 -8.78 -13.93
N TRP A 32 11.93 -7.54 -14.10
CA TRP A 32 10.98 -6.92 -13.17
C TRP A 32 9.74 -7.77 -12.92
N ASN A 33 9.17 -8.41 -13.94
CA ASN A 33 7.98 -9.25 -13.80
C ASN A 33 8.18 -10.43 -12.83
N GLN A 34 9.37 -11.04 -12.82
CA GLN A 34 9.72 -12.13 -11.88
C GLN A 34 10.20 -11.58 -10.53
N PHE A 35 10.82 -10.41 -10.54
CA PHE A 35 11.26 -9.77 -9.32
C PHE A 35 10.07 -9.27 -8.49
N SER A 36 9.08 -8.65 -9.13
CA SER A 36 7.92 -8.03 -8.49
C SER A 36 7.02 -9.03 -7.77
N THR A 37 6.99 -10.30 -8.19
CA THR A 37 6.25 -11.36 -7.47
C THR A 37 6.85 -11.67 -6.10
N ASN A 38 8.10 -11.26 -5.85
CA ASN A 38 8.82 -11.46 -4.60
C ASN A 38 9.01 -10.16 -3.81
N VAL A 39 8.37 -9.07 -4.24
CA VAL A 39 8.42 -7.78 -3.54
C VAL A 39 7.25 -7.69 -2.57
N ILE A 40 7.56 -7.35 -1.32
CA ILE A 40 6.54 -7.02 -0.32
C ILE A 40 6.46 -5.52 -0.11
N TRP A 41 5.27 -5.02 0.18
CA TRP A 41 5.09 -3.66 0.65
C TRP A 41 5.32 -3.64 2.17
N ARG A 42 6.39 -2.95 2.61
CA ARG A 42 6.64 -2.69 4.03
C ARG A 42 6.10 -1.32 4.40
N ILE A 43 5.12 -1.32 5.28
CA ILE A 43 4.62 -0.10 5.91
C ILE A 43 5.53 0.20 7.10
N GLY A 44 5.98 1.46 7.21
CA GLY A 44 6.74 1.94 8.36
C GLY A 44 5.81 2.19 9.55
N ASN A 45 5.93 3.35 10.18
CA ASN A 45 5.06 3.76 11.29
C ASN A 45 3.60 4.06 10.88
N GLY A 46 3.21 3.84 9.62
CA GLY A 46 1.83 3.99 9.16
C GLY A 46 1.28 5.42 9.08
N GLU A 47 2.01 6.45 9.55
CA GLU A 47 1.49 7.83 9.66
C GLU A 47 1.30 8.56 8.31
N LYS A 48 1.87 8.02 7.24
CA LYS A 48 1.87 8.67 5.90
C LYS A 48 1.07 7.91 4.85
N ILE A 49 0.57 6.73 5.21
CA ILE A 49 -0.17 5.85 4.30
C ILE A 49 -1.65 6.04 4.62
N SER A 50 -2.47 6.34 3.61
CA SER A 50 -3.91 6.45 3.80
C SER A 50 -4.48 5.05 3.97
N PHE A 51 -5.23 4.84 5.04
CA PHE A 51 -5.84 3.53 5.27
C PHE A 51 -6.92 3.24 4.22
N TRP A 52 -7.79 4.21 3.95
CA TRP A 52 -8.95 4.01 3.10
C TRP A 52 -8.72 4.23 1.61
N ASN A 53 -7.84 5.16 1.24
CA ASN A 53 -7.70 5.61 -0.15
C ASN A 53 -6.52 4.97 -0.89
N ASP A 54 -5.51 4.47 -0.18
CA ASP A 54 -4.42 3.75 -0.84
C ASP A 54 -4.90 2.37 -1.32
N HIS A 55 -4.36 1.93 -2.46
CA HIS A 55 -4.61 0.59 -2.98
C HIS A 55 -3.75 -0.42 -2.24
N TRP A 56 -4.37 -1.30 -1.46
CA TRP A 56 -3.68 -2.33 -0.71
C TRP A 56 -3.27 -3.51 -1.58
N VAL A 57 -4.20 -3.92 -2.46
CA VAL A 57 -4.00 -5.00 -3.41
C VAL A 57 -4.24 -4.47 -4.81
N LEU A 58 -3.29 -4.75 -5.70
CA LEU A 58 -3.38 -4.33 -7.09
C LEU A 58 -4.61 -4.96 -7.76
N GLY A 59 -5.44 -4.12 -8.39
CA GLY A 59 -6.63 -4.56 -9.10
C GLY A 59 -7.90 -4.72 -8.26
N ILE A 60 -7.79 -4.72 -6.92
CA ILE A 60 -8.96 -4.82 -6.02
C ILE A 60 -9.55 -3.44 -5.70
N GLY A 61 -8.73 -2.39 -5.73
CA GLY A 61 -9.16 -1.02 -5.41
C GLY A 61 -8.88 -0.66 -3.96
N SER A 62 -9.52 0.42 -3.49
CA SER A 62 -9.28 1.00 -2.17
C SER A 62 -10.18 0.34 -1.11
N LEU A 63 -9.78 0.38 0.17
CA LEU A 63 -10.57 -0.23 1.25
C LEU A 63 -11.92 0.46 1.46
N ASN A 64 -12.07 1.70 1.00
CA ASN A 64 -13.33 2.44 1.07
C ASN A 64 -14.48 1.65 0.42
N ASN A 65 -14.21 0.95 -0.69
CA ASN A 65 -15.21 0.13 -1.40
C ASN A 65 -15.75 -1.04 -0.57
N PHE A 66 -15.13 -1.34 0.57
CA PHE A 66 -15.41 -2.49 1.40
C PHE A 66 -15.71 -2.16 2.86
N ALA A 67 -15.91 -0.87 3.15
CA ALA A 67 -16.34 -0.43 4.46
C ALA A 67 -17.76 -0.95 4.75
N ILE A 68 -18.01 -1.36 5.99
CA ILE A 68 -19.35 -1.77 6.44
C ILE A 68 -20.35 -0.60 6.36
N SER A 69 -19.86 0.63 6.54
CA SER A 69 -20.65 1.85 6.53
C SER A 69 -20.00 2.90 5.64
N SER A 70 -20.79 3.84 5.12
CA SER A 70 -20.27 5.02 4.43
C SER A 70 -19.23 5.75 5.28
N ILE A 71 -18.09 6.05 4.67
CA ILE A 71 -17.00 6.78 5.31
C ILE A 71 -17.21 8.27 5.04
N ASP A 72 -17.14 9.10 6.07
CA ASP A 72 -17.16 10.55 5.94
C ASP A 72 -15.78 11.10 5.58
N GLY A 73 -15.69 12.42 5.37
CA GLY A 73 -14.43 13.07 5.00
C GLY A 73 -13.33 12.86 6.04
N ASP A 74 -13.67 12.95 7.33
CA ASP A 74 -12.70 12.87 8.43
C ASP A 74 -12.09 11.46 8.54
N ARG A 75 -12.94 10.42 8.47
CA ARG A 75 -12.44 9.04 8.47
C ARG A 75 -11.66 8.70 7.21
N SER A 76 -12.03 9.26 6.05
CA SER A 76 -11.31 8.97 4.78
C SER A 76 -9.82 9.35 4.83
N ASP A 77 -9.46 10.33 5.68
CA ASP A 77 -8.10 10.80 5.85
C ASP A 77 -7.28 10.03 6.90
N GLU A 78 -7.90 9.05 7.58
CA GLU A 78 -7.22 8.23 8.57
C GLU A 78 -6.02 7.50 7.97
N LYS A 79 -4.97 7.45 8.79
CA LYS A 79 -3.71 6.82 8.44
C LYS A 79 -3.68 5.40 8.96
N VAL A 80 -2.84 4.56 8.37
CA VAL A 80 -2.65 3.17 8.81
C VAL A 80 -2.35 3.07 10.31
N ALA A 81 -1.62 4.04 10.86
CA ALA A 81 -1.30 4.11 12.28
C ALA A 81 -2.53 4.11 13.21
N ALA A 82 -3.70 4.61 12.76
CA ALA A 82 -4.93 4.61 13.56
C ALA A 82 -5.49 3.20 13.83
N TYR A 83 -5.09 2.24 12.99
CA TYR A 83 -5.56 0.86 12.95
C TYR A 83 -4.51 -0.15 13.38
N ALA A 84 -3.31 0.29 13.74
CA ALA A 84 -2.25 -0.53 14.29
C ALA A 84 -2.08 -0.29 15.79
N ARG A 85 -1.61 -1.30 16.50
CA ARG A 85 -1.22 -1.23 17.91
C ARG A 85 0.23 -0.74 18.02
N ALA A 86 0.64 -0.34 19.22
CA ALA A 86 1.98 0.19 19.48
C ALA A 86 3.09 -0.83 19.15
N GLU A 87 2.77 -2.12 19.23
CA GLU A 87 3.68 -3.25 18.95
C GLU A 87 3.89 -3.46 17.44
N GLY A 88 3.10 -2.80 16.58
CA GLY A 88 3.17 -2.92 15.12
C GLY A 88 2.16 -3.91 14.51
N ASP A 89 1.40 -4.62 15.34
CA ASP A 89 0.33 -5.51 14.90
C ASP A 89 -0.98 -4.75 14.62
N TRP A 90 -1.85 -5.33 13.79
CA TRP A 90 -3.18 -4.76 13.53
C TRP A 90 -4.09 -4.80 14.75
N ASP A 91 -4.87 -3.73 14.93
CA ASP A 91 -5.96 -3.72 15.90
C ASP A 91 -7.21 -4.38 15.30
N TRP A 92 -7.22 -5.72 15.31
CA TRP A 92 -8.30 -6.54 14.77
C TRP A 92 -9.67 -6.21 15.35
N SER A 93 -9.74 -5.76 16.60
CA SER A 93 -10.99 -5.35 17.24
C SER A 93 -11.62 -4.15 16.52
N LYS A 94 -10.80 -3.18 16.08
CA LYS A 94 -11.25 -2.04 15.26
C LYS A 94 -11.55 -2.46 13.83
N LEU A 95 -10.67 -3.25 13.21
CA LEU A 95 -10.84 -3.67 11.82
C LEU A 95 -12.15 -4.47 11.63
N ASN A 96 -12.48 -5.36 12.56
CA ASN A 96 -13.73 -6.13 12.54
C ASN A 96 -15.00 -5.27 12.62
N GLN A 97 -14.90 -4.02 13.09
CA GLN A 97 -16.03 -3.10 13.21
C GLN A 97 -16.23 -2.24 11.96
N ILE A 98 -15.23 -2.16 11.08
CA ILE A 98 -15.22 -1.20 9.96
C ILE A 98 -15.12 -1.89 8.60
N LEU A 99 -14.57 -3.10 8.51
CA LEU A 99 -14.39 -3.85 7.28
C LEU A 99 -15.32 -5.06 7.22
N SER A 100 -15.85 -5.35 6.04
CA SER A 100 -16.66 -6.55 5.80
C SER A 100 -15.89 -7.84 6.12
N LYS A 101 -16.60 -8.87 6.61
CA LYS A 101 -16.04 -10.20 6.89
C LYS A 101 -15.46 -10.91 5.65
N GLU A 102 -15.79 -10.45 4.46
CA GLU A 102 -15.30 -11.02 3.21
C GLU A 102 -13.79 -10.74 2.97
N ILE A 103 -13.19 -9.84 3.75
CA ILE A 103 -11.82 -9.33 3.53
C ILE A 103 -10.92 -9.57 4.74
N LEU A 104 -11.51 -9.93 5.88
CA LEU A 104 -10.82 -10.18 7.15
C LEU A 104 -10.43 -11.65 7.31
#